data_AF-A0AAE0SEQ5-F1
#
_entry.id   AF-A0AAE0SEQ5-F1
#
_cell.length_a   1.000
_cell.length_b   1.000
_cell.length_c   1.000
_cell.angle_alpha   90.00
_cell.angle_beta   90.00
_cell.angle_gamma   90.00
#
_symmetry.space_group_name_H-M   'P 1'
#
loop_
_entity.id
_entity.type
_entity.pdbx_description
1 polymer ?
#
loop_
_entity_poly.entity_id
_entity_poly.type
_entity_poly.pdbx_seq_one_letter_code
_entity_poly.pdbx_strand_id
1 'polypeptide(L)'
;MTILELAAALVVSEPSDPQNCSVKSSSNSALQVEWNFDTKGNADHFHIKINDTFRVNDNVSMFSVCNNSACIYDVRDIVPGTVNNLSILASFHGENSMGLCHVLGMTS
;
A
#
# COMPACT_ATOMS: atom_id res chain seq x y z
N MET A 1 19.08 -13.82 -36.26
CA MET A 1 18.29 -12.84 -35.47
C MET A 1 16.83 -13.23 -35.63
N THR A 2 16.37 -14.14 -34.79
CA THR A 2 15.03 -14.73 -34.87
C THR A 2 14.08 -14.01 -33.91
N ILE A 3 12.83 -13.90 -34.33
CA ILE A 3 11.70 -13.28 -33.60
C ILE A 3 11.49 -13.86 -32.18
N LEU A 4 12.13 -15.00 -31.86
CA LEU A 4 12.15 -15.59 -30.53
C LEU A 4 12.81 -14.72 -29.44
N GLU A 5 13.74 -13.83 -29.78
CA GLU A 5 14.34 -12.91 -28.78
C GLU A 5 13.43 -11.73 -28.42
N LEU A 6 12.39 -11.46 -29.23
CA LEU A 6 11.40 -10.42 -28.94
C LEU A 6 10.36 -10.87 -27.90
N ALA A 7 10.33 -12.18 -27.59
CA ALA A 7 9.55 -12.77 -26.51
C ALA A 7 10.42 -13.08 -25.27
N ALA A 8 11.58 -12.42 -25.12
CA ALA A 8 12.30 -12.35 -23.85
C ALA A 8 11.48 -11.50 -22.87
N ALA A 9 10.37 -12.09 -22.43
CA ALA A 9 9.66 -11.86 -21.19
C ALA A 9 9.62 -10.40 -20.70
N LEU A 10 8.51 -9.72 -20.99
CA LEU A 10 7.83 -9.01 -19.90
C LEU A 10 7.45 -10.08 -18.87
N VAL A 11 8.41 -10.53 -18.05
CA VAL A 11 8.05 -11.05 -16.75
C VAL A 11 7.49 -9.82 -16.07
N VAL A 12 6.15 -9.70 -16.02
CA VAL A 12 5.50 -8.87 -15.00
C VAL A 12 5.95 -9.50 -13.70
N SER A 13 7.12 -9.09 -13.22
CA SER A 13 7.60 -9.55 -11.93
C SER A 13 6.73 -8.84 -10.93
N GLU A 14 6.09 -9.66 -10.11
CA GLU A 14 5.39 -9.25 -8.93
C GLU A 14 6.10 -8.08 -8.21
N PRO A 15 5.36 -7.04 -7.81
CA PRO A 15 5.95 -5.91 -7.12
C PRO A 15 6.53 -6.36 -5.77
N SER A 16 7.62 -5.73 -5.35
CA SER A 16 8.18 -5.96 -4.03
C SER A 16 7.22 -5.50 -2.93
N ASP A 17 7.23 -6.23 -1.81
CA ASP A 17 6.39 -5.94 -0.66
C ASP A 17 6.64 -4.52 -0.11
N PRO A 18 5.61 -3.78 0.31
CA PRO A 18 5.78 -2.58 1.12
C PRO A 18 6.52 -2.89 2.43
N GLN A 19 7.34 -1.96 2.91
CA GLN A 19 8.18 -2.15 4.10
C GLN A 19 8.08 -0.97 5.06
N ASN A 20 8.49 -1.18 6.32
CA ASN A 20 8.59 -0.14 7.35
C ASN A 20 7.29 0.67 7.55
N CYS A 21 6.14 0.01 7.45
CA CYS A 21 4.87 0.72 7.54
C CYS A 21 4.60 1.18 8.96
N SER A 22 4.14 2.43 9.09
CA SER A 22 3.88 3.04 10.38
C SER A 22 2.80 4.11 10.30
N VAL A 23 2.23 4.47 11.46
CA VAL A 23 1.44 5.69 11.60
C VAL A 23 2.40 6.84 11.89
N LYS A 24 2.40 7.85 11.03
CA LYS A 24 3.22 9.04 11.20
C LYS A 24 2.53 10.08 12.08
N SER A 25 1.23 10.23 11.93
CA SER A 25 0.41 11.11 12.76
C SER A 25 -1.03 10.64 12.80
N SER A 26 -1.75 11.06 13.84
CA SER A 26 -3.18 10.82 14.02
C SER A 26 -3.90 12.12 14.33
N SER A 27 -5.17 12.16 13.93
CA SER A 27 -6.14 13.16 14.32
C SER A 27 -7.43 12.47 14.77
N ASN A 28 -8.47 13.23 15.07
CA ASN A 28 -9.74 12.65 15.49
C ASN A 28 -10.41 11.81 14.39
N SER A 29 -10.16 12.11 13.11
CA SER A 29 -10.86 11.44 11.98
C SER A 29 -9.95 10.90 10.88
N ALA A 30 -8.62 10.95 11.08
CA ALA A 30 -7.67 10.47 10.09
C ALA A 30 -6.38 9.93 10.71
N LEU A 31 -5.79 8.95 10.03
CA LEU A 31 -4.46 8.43 10.26
C LEU A 31 -3.59 8.72 9.04
N GLN A 32 -2.46 9.37 9.24
CA GLN A 32 -1.44 9.48 8.20
C GLN A 32 -0.51 8.28 8.33
N VAL A 33 -0.54 7.40 7.34
CA VAL A 33 0.34 6.24 7.27
C VAL A 33 1.48 6.49 6.29
N GLU A 34 2.63 5.90 6.60
CA GLU A 34 3.83 5.95 5.78
C GLU A 34 4.38 4.55 5.60
N TRP A 35 4.91 4.27 4.42
CA TRP A 35 5.64 3.03 4.13
C TRP A 35 6.76 3.29 3.12
N ASN A 36 7.78 2.44 3.17
CA ASN A 36 8.83 2.39 2.17
C ASN A 36 8.45 1.39 1.06
N PHE A 37 9.00 1.61 -0.12
CA PHE A 37 8.95 0.65 -1.21
C PHE A 37 10.29 0.60 -1.94
N ASP A 38 10.63 -0.56 -2.51
CA ASP A 38 11.79 -0.66 -3.38
C ASP A 38 11.44 -0.06 -4.74
N THR A 39 12.11 1.04 -5.12
CA THR A 39 11.94 1.66 -6.44
C THR A 39 12.47 0.82 -7.59
N LYS A 40 13.21 -0.26 -7.30
CA LYS A 40 13.54 -1.31 -8.27
C LYS A 40 12.42 -2.32 -8.45
N GLY A 41 11.45 -2.35 -7.53
CA GLY A 41 10.21 -3.10 -7.69
C GLY A 41 9.29 -2.39 -8.68
N ASN A 42 8.49 -3.16 -9.42
CA ASN A 42 7.68 -2.60 -10.50
C ASN A 42 6.37 -1.93 -10.04
N ALA A 43 6.11 -1.72 -8.74
CA ALA A 43 4.80 -1.25 -8.27
C ALA A 43 4.33 0.06 -8.94
N ASP A 44 3.12 0.06 -9.52
CA ASP A 44 2.48 1.26 -10.10
C ASP A 44 1.32 1.79 -9.23
N HIS A 45 0.81 1.00 -8.28
CA HIS A 45 -0.16 1.44 -7.29
C HIS A 45 -0.05 0.67 -5.96
N PHE A 46 -0.75 1.18 -4.94
CA PHE A 46 -0.90 0.51 -3.65
C PHE A 46 -2.37 0.39 -3.26
N HIS A 47 -2.69 -0.71 -2.58
CA HIS A 47 -3.98 -0.93 -1.94
C HIS A 47 -3.83 -0.83 -0.43
N ILE A 48 -4.73 -0.09 0.22
CA ILE A 48 -4.83 -0.05 1.67
C ILE A 48 -6.17 -0.68 2.06
N LYS A 49 -6.09 -1.81 2.75
CA LYS A 49 -7.24 -2.46 3.37
C LYS A 49 -7.39 -1.98 4.80
N ILE A 50 -8.59 -1.51 5.13
CA ILE A 50 -8.95 -1.01 6.46
C ILE A 50 -9.85 -2.05 7.11
N ASN A 51 -9.44 -2.49 8.29
CA ASN A 51 -10.24 -3.36 9.15
C ASN A 51 -10.40 -2.70 10.51
N ASP A 52 -11.60 -2.22 10.77
CA ASP A 52 -12.03 -1.68 12.06
C ASP A 52 -13.45 -2.21 12.41
N THR A 53 -13.99 -1.80 13.56
CA THR A 53 -15.30 -2.24 14.04
C THR A 53 -16.47 -1.85 13.12
N PHE A 54 -16.30 -0.80 12.32
CA PHE A 54 -17.30 -0.21 11.41
C PHE A 54 -17.03 -0.52 9.92
N ARG A 55 -15.77 -0.81 9.56
CA ARG A 55 -15.31 -1.08 8.19
C ARG A 55 -14.54 -2.39 8.16
N VAL A 56 -15.20 -3.44 7.72
CA VAL A 56 -14.56 -4.75 7.52
C VAL A 56 -14.25 -4.91 6.04
N ASN A 57 -12.97 -5.13 5.72
CA ASN A 57 -12.47 -5.28 4.36
C ASN A 57 -12.72 -4.08 3.43
N ASP A 58 -12.82 -2.86 3.98
CA ASP A 58 -12.86 -1.66 3.15
C ASP A 58 -11.50 -1.50 2.45
N ASN A 59 -11.50 -1.27 1.13
CA ASN A 59 -10.28 -1.25 0.32
C ASN A 59 -10.22 0.05 -0.46
N VAL A 60 -9.18 0.82 -0.17
CA VAL A 60 -8.85 2.03 -0.90
C VAL A 60 -7.66 1.75 -1.81
N SER A 61 -7.89 1.87 -3.10
CA SER A 61 -6.82 1.81 -4.11
C SER A 61 -6.36 3.22 -4.42
N MET A 62 -5.05 3.46 -4.39
CA MET A 62 -4.50 4.76 -4.71
C MET A 62 -3.42 4.68 -5.78
N PHE A 63 -3.45 5.67 -6.66
CA PHE A 63 -2.31 6.00 -7.50
C PHE A 63 -1.32 6.78 -6.65
N SER A 64 -0.13 6.21 -6.49
CA SER A 64 0.93 6.62 -5.59
C SER A 64 1.28 8.12 -5.67
N VAL A 65 1.09 8.85 -4.57
CA VAL A 65 1.88 10.07 -4.28
C VAL A 65 3.06 9.62 -3.42
N CYS A 66 4.07 9.07 -4.08
CA CYS A 66 5.30 8.61 -3.44
C CYS A 66 6.49 9.45 -3.89
N ASN A 67 7.45 9.67 -3.01
CA ASN A 67 8.79 10.07 -3.41
C ASN A 67 9.64 8.81 -3.69
N ASN A 68 10.88 8.95 -4.17
CA ASN A 68 11.76 7.85 -4.58
C ASN A 68 12.06 6.78 -3.50
N SER A 69 11.49 6.85 -2.30
CA SER A 69 11.75 5.89 -1.22
C SER A 69 10.60 5.67 -0.25
N ALA A 70 9.62 6.57 -0.20
CA ALA A 70 8.52 6.53 0.76
C ALA A 70 7.21 7.04 0.16
N CYS A 71 6.13 6.44 0.61
CA CYS A 71 4.75 6.77 0.29
C CYS A 71 4.04 7.22 1.55
N ILE A 72 3.19 8.24 1.43
CA ILE A 72 2.36 8.72 2.53
C ILE A 72 0.92 8.74 2.07
N TYR A 73 0.01 8.34 2.95
CA TYR A 73 -1.42 8.43 2.69
C TYR A 73 -2.22 8.82 3.92
N ASP A 74 -3.20 9.70 3.73
CA ASP A 74 -4.19 10.05 4.75
C ASP A 74 -5.39 9.10 4.66
N VAL A 75 -5.49 8.14 5.57
CA VAL A 75 -6.71 7.35 5.75
C VAL A 75 -7.72 8.20 6.49
N ARG A 76 -8.85 8.53 5.83
CA ARG A 76 -9.85 9.49 6.33
C ARG A 76 -11.17 8.83 6.71
N ASP A 77 -12.02 9.65 7.33
CA ASP A 77 -13.36 9.31 7.79
C ASP A 77 -13.37 8.19 8.85
N ILE A 78 -12.26 8.05 9.57
CA ILE A 78 -12.11 7.08 10.65
C ILE A 78 -12.91 7.56 11.86
N VAL A 79 -13.60 6.65 12.53
CA VAL A 79 -14.33 6.95 13.76
C VAL A 79 -13.34 7.29 14.89
N PRO A 80 -13.50 8.43 15.59
CA PRO A 80 -12.63 8.79 16.72
C PRO A 80 -12.54 7.69 17.79
N GLY A 81 -11.36 7.52 18.40
CA GLY A 81 -11.13 6.52 19.43
C GLY A 81 -11.21 5.06 18.94
N THR A 82 -11.15 4.82 17.64
CA THR A 82 -11.21 3.46 17.07
C THR A 82 -9.81 2.97 16.72
N VAL A 83 -9.51 1.71 17.10
CA VAL A 83 -8.30 1.02 16.66
C VAL A 83 -8.55 0.47 15.27
N ASN A 84 -7.68 0.84 14.33
CA ASN A 84 -7.74 0.45 12.93
C ASN A 84 -6.57 -0.48 12.62
N ASN A 85 -6.86 -1.61 12.00
CA ASN A 85 -5.87 -2.51 11.43
C ASN A 85 -5.80 -2.28 9.92
N LEU A 86 -4.68 -1.72 9.47
CA LEU A 86 -4.44 -1.37 8.09
C LEU A 86 -3.45 -2.38 7.49
N SER A 87 -3.74 -2.84 6.26
CA SER A 87 -2.83 -3.68 5.48
C SER A 87 -2.55 -3.03 4.15
N ILE A 88 -1.27 -2.84 3.84
CA ILE A 88 -0.80 -2.17 2.62
C ILE A 88 -0.21 -3.23 1.69
N LEU A 89 -0.63 -3.20 0.43
CA LEU A 89 -0.23 -4.15 -0.61
C LEU A 89 0.26 -3.37 -1.84
N ALA A 90 1.36 -3.80 -2.44
CA ALA A 90 1.82 -3.22 -3.70
C ALA A 90 1.16 -3.95 -4.87
N SER A 91 0.93 -3.24 -5.98
CA SER A 91 0.40 -3.83 -7.20
C SER A 91 1.09 -3.27 -8.44
N PHE A 92 1.22 -4.11 -9.47
CA PHE A 92 1.78 -3.79 -10.78
C PHE A 92 0.96 -4.47 -11.87
N HIS A 93 0.34 -3.69 -12.76
CA HIS A 93 -0.51 -4.22 -13.84
C HIS A 93 -1.59 -5.23 -13.38
N GLY A 94 -2.07 -5.10 -12.14
CA GLY A 94 -3.08 -5.97 -11.54
C GLY A 94 -2.53 -7.18 -10.78
N GLU A 95 -1.22 -7.41 -10.83
CA GLU A 95 -0.54 -8.40 -9.99
C GLU A 95 -0.11 -7.78 -8.67
N ASN A 96 -0.42 -8.44 -7.57
CA ASN A 96 -0.14 -7.94 -6.22
C ASN A 96 1.12 -8.57 -5.64
N SER A 97 1.77 -7.89 -4.70
CA SER A 97 2.86 -8.43 -3.91
C SER A 97 2.42 -9.61 -3.02
N MET A 98 3.34 -10.55 -2.75
CA MET A 98 3.10 -11.75 -1.95
C MET A 98 2.83 -11.36 -0.50
N GLY A 99 3.65 -10.44 -0.01
CA GLY A 99 3.59 -9.90 1.33
C GLY A 99 2.76 -8.65 1.38
N LEU A 100 2.29 -8.37 2.59
CA LEU A 100 1.58 -7.15 2.92
C LEU A 100 2.20 -6.56 4.18
N CYS A 101 2.04 -5.26 4.33
CA CYS A 101 2.63 -4.54 5.42
C CYS A 101 1.54 -4.03 6.36
N HIS A 102 1.66 -4.37 7.64
CA HIS A 102 0.63 -4.12 8.63
C HIS A 102 0.90 -2.85 9.43
N VAL A 103 -0.15 -2.07 9.68
CA VAL A 103 -0.11 -0.89 10.54
C VAL A 103 -1.30 -0.93 11.50
N LEU A 104 -1.03 -0.72 12.79
CA LEU A 104 -2.06 -0.49 13.79
C LEU A 104 -2.04 1.00 14.17
N GLY A 105 -3.21 1.63 14.11
CA GLY A 105 -3.36 3.05 14.45
C GLY A 105 -4.65 3.31 15.19
N MET A 106 -4.66 4.35 16.02
CA MET A 106 -5.84 4.81 16.74
C MET A 106 -5.97 6.32 16.57
N THR A 107 -7.18 6.77 16.26
CA THR A 107 -7.53 8.18 16.23
C THR A 107 -7.73 8.73 17.64
N SER A 108 -7.37 10.00 17.82
CA SER A 108 -7.42 10.72 19.10
C SER A 108 -8.84 11.05 19.54
#